data_AF-A0A4R2NYL2-F1
#
_entry.id   AF-A0A4R2NYL2-F1
#
_cell.length_a   1.000
_cell.length_b   1.000
_cell.length_c   1.000
_cell.angle_alpha   90.00
_cell.angle_beta   90.00
_cell.angle_gamma   90.00
#
_symmetry.space_group_name_H-M   'P 1'
#
loop_
_entity.id
_entity.type
_entity.pdbx_description
1 polymer ?
#
loop_
_entity_poly.entity_id
_entity_poly.type
_entity_poly.pdbx_seq_one_letter_code
_entity_poly.pdbx_strand_id
1 'polypeptide(L)' 'MTHRELSRRLIAIARHEGDPTNPIATARRRGWLDAQGQPTRNGRELVAAMLGQRGTRPSLRVVG' A
#
# COMPACT_ATOMS: atom_id res chain seq x y z
N MET A 1 -6.16 -4.84 11.40
CA MET A 1 -5.98 -5.22 9.98
C MET A 1 -5.17 -6.51 9.92
N THR A 2 -5.58 -7.52 9.15
CA THR A 2 -4.87 -8.82 9.07
C THR A 2 -3.80 -8.83 7.98
N HIS A 3 -2.81 -9.74 8.04
CA HIS A 3 -1.78 -9.86 7.00
C HIS A 3 -2.36 -10.10 5.60
N ARG A 4 -3.40 -10.93 5.47
CA ARG A 4 -4.09 -11.17 4.20
C ARG A 4 -4.65 -9.89 3.58
N GLU A 5 -5.25 -9.04 4.41
CA GLU A 5 -5.82 -7.78 3.95
C GLU A 5 -4.74 -6.78 3.53
N LEU A 6 -3.59 -6.81 4.22
CA LEU A 6 -2.45 -5.96 3.92
C LEU A 6 -1.80 -6.37 2.59
N SER A 7 -1.56 -7.67 2.37
CA SER A 7 -1.09 -8.17 1.08
C SER A 7 -2.05 -7.83 -0.07
N ARG A 8 -3.37 -7.95 0.14
CA ARG A 8 -4.37 -7.62 -0.89
C ARG A 8 -4.31 -6.14 -1.29
N ARG A 9 -4.12 -5.24 -0.32
CA ARG A 9 -3.93 -3.80 -0.58
C ARG A 9 -2.63 -3.52 -1.31
N LEU A 10 -1.52 -4.15 -0.92
CA LEU A 10 -0.23 -4.01 -1.60
C LEU A 10 -0.30 -4.47 -3.06
N ILE A 11 -1.00 -5.57 -3.34
CA ILE A 11 -1.20 -6.07 -4.71
C ILE A 11 -2.03 -5.06 -5.53
N ALA A 12 -3.07 -4.47 -4.94
CA ALA A 12 -3.88 -3.45 -5.61
C ALA A 12 -3.07 -2.19 -5.95
N ILE A 13 -2.22 -1.73 -5.02
CA ILE A 13 -1.31 -0.60 -5.25
C ILE A 13 -0.30 -0.94 -6.34
N ALA A 14 0.32 -2.13 -6.28
CA ALA A 14 1.28 -2.56 -7.28
C ALA A 14 0.66 -2.71 -8.69
N ARG A 15 -0.63 -3.06 -8.76
CA ARG A 15 -1.39 -3.09 -10.02
C ARG A 15 -1.65 -1.70 -10.59
N HIS A 16 -1.85 -0.70 -9.71
CA HIS A 16 -2.08 0.68 -10.12
C HIS A 16 -0.78 1.39 -10.52
N GLU A 17 0.30 1.13 -9.79
CA GLU A 17 1.60 1.81 -9.89
C GLU A 17 2.59 1.16 -10.87
N GLY A 18 2.26 -0.03 -11.38
CA GLY A 18 3.19 -0.80 -12.19
C GLY A 18 2.48 -1.70 -13.17
N ASP A 19 3.09 -2.85 -13.44
CA ASP A 19 2.59 -3.74 -14.47
C ASP A 19 1.30 -4.46 -14.01
N PRO A 20 0.16 -4.26 -14.72
CA PRO A 20 -1.12 -4.86 -14.33
C PRO A 20 -1.15 -6.38 -14.54
N THR A 21 -0.24 -6.90 -15.37
CA THR A 21 -0.10 -8.33 -15.69
C THR A 21 0.59 -9.10 -14.56
N ASN A 22 1.53 -8.47 -13.84
CA ASN A 22 2.26 -9.11 -12.73
C ASN A 22 2.41 -8.20 -11.49
N PRO A 23 1.30 -7.89 -10.78
CA PRO A 23 1.33 -7.02 -9.62
C PRO A 23 2.10 -7.60 -8.44
N ILE A 24 2.13 -8.93 -8.27
CA ILE A 24 2.92 -9.59 -7.21
C ILE A 24 4.42 -9.41 -7.47
N ALA A 25 4.87 -9.57 -8.72
CA ALA A 25 6.27 -9.37 -9.07
C ALA A 25 6.68 -7.91 -8.89
N THR A 26 5.80 -6.96 -9.23
CA THR A 26 6.02 -5.52 -8.97
C THR A 26 6.11 -5.23 -7.47
N ALA A 27 5.20 -5.77 -6.65
CA ALA A 27 5.24 -5.60 -5.20
C ALA A 27 6.52 -6.20 -4.57
N ARG A 28 7.00 -7.34 -5.09
CA ARG A 28 8.27 -7.95 -4.67
C ARG A 28 9.49 -7.13 -5.11
N ARG A 29 9.52 -6.65 -6.36
CA ARG A 29 10.58 -5.77 -6.88
C ARG A 29 10.69 -4.47 -6.09
N ARG A 30 9.57 -3.91 -5.65
CA ARG A 30 9.54 -2.72 -4.79
C ARG A 30 9.80 -3.01 -3.31
N GLY A 31 10.03 -4.27 -2.93
CA GLY A 31 10.31 -4.68 -1.56
C GLY A 31 9.11 -4.56 -0.62
N TRP A 32 7.88 -4.53 -1.14
CA TRP A 32 6.65 -4.48 -0.34
C TRP A 32 6.19 -5.86 0.11
N LEU A 33 6.45 -6.87 -0.71
CA LEU A 33 6.23 -8.28 -0.39
C LEU A 33 7.56 -9.04 -0.40
N ASP A 34 7.68 -9.99 0.52
CA ASP A 34 8.76 -10.95 0.58
C ASP A 34 8.53 -12.11 -0.43
N ALA A 35 9.52 -13.00 -0.58
CA ALA A 35 9.45 -14.19 -1.41
C ALA A 35 8.29 -15.14 -1.09
N GLN A 36 7.82 -15.20 0.15
CA GLN A 36 6.64 -15.96 0.58
C GLN A 36 5.33 -15.17 0.41
N GLY A 37 5.36 -13.98 -0.20
CA GLY A 37 4.17 -13.13 -0.39
C GLY A 37 3.67 -12.49 0.90
N GLN A 38 4.50 -12.48 1.95
CA GLN A 38 4.21 -11.79 3.20
C GLN A 38 4.56 -10.30 3.07
N PRO A 39 3.78 -9.41 3.72
CA PRO A 39 4.09 -7.99 3.71
C PRO A 39 5.35 -7.70 4.51
N THR A 40 6.31 -7.05 3.87
CA THR A 40 7.54 -6.61 4.51
C THR A 40 7.26 -5.42 5.44
N ARG A 41 8.30 -4.95 6.15
CA ARG A 41 8.23 -3.69 6.89
C ARG A 41 7.85 -2.51 5.97
N ASN A 42 8.51 -2.38 4.82
CA ASN A 42 8.20 -1.32 3.84
C ASN A 42 6.76 -1.41 3.32
N GLY A 43 6.25 -2.62 3.04
CA GLY A 43 4.86 -2.80 2.62
C GLY A 43 3.87 -2.37 3.71
N ARG A 44 4.16 -2.69 4.97
CA ARG A 44 3.35 -2.24 6.11
C ARG A 44 3.37 -0.72 6.28
N GLU A 45 4.53 -0.10 6.17
CA GLU A 45 4.68 1.36 6.27
C GLU A 45 3.96 2.09 5.12
N LEU A 46 4.01 1.57 3.89
CA LEU A 46 3.25 2.12 2.76
C LEU A 46 1.75 2.10 3.01
N VAL A 47 1.21 0.96 3.45
CA VAL A 47 -0.22 0.83 3.76
C VAL A 47 -0.60 1.74 4.93
N ALA A 48 0.25 1.83 5.96
CA ALA A 48 0.05 2.74 7.08
C ALA A 48 0.05 4.21 6.63
N ALA A 49 0.96 4.61 5.74
CA ALA A 49 1.01 5.95 5.17
C ALA A 49 -0.23 6.27 4.33
N MET A 50 -0.71 5.32 3.52
CA MET A 50 -1.95 5.49 2.74
C MET A 50 -3.21 5.55 3.63
N LEU A 51 -3.25 4.75 4.70
CA LEU A 51 -4.34 4.81 5.69
C LEU A 51 -4.29 6.11 6.49
N GLY A 52 -3.10 6.57 6.86
CA GLY A 52 -2.88 7.86 7.52
C GLY A 52 -3.33 9.04 6.66
N GLN A 53 -3.04 9.00 5.35
CA GLN A 53 -3.54 9.99 4.39
C GLN A 53 -5.08 10.03 4.30
N ARG A 54 -5.77 8.92 4.56
CA ARG A 54 -7.25 8.88 4.59
C ARG A 54 -7.83 9.57 5.83
N GLY A 55 -7.03 9.77 6.88
CA GLY A 55 -7.35 10.60 8.05
C GLY A 55 -6.93 12.07 7.89
N THR A 56 -6.02 12.38 6.98
CA THR A 56 -5.56 13.74 6.68
C THR A 56 -6.44 14.40 5.62
N ARG A 57 -7.74 14.51 5.90
CA ARG A 57 -8.49 15.69 5.45
C ARG A 57 -8.41 16.69 6.61
N PRO A 58 -7.43 17.60 6.66
CA PRO A 58 -7.68 18.82 7.41
C PRO A 58 -8.87 19.45 6.71
N SER A 59 -9.99 19.49 7.40
CA SER A 59 -11.08 20.39 7.11
C SER A 59 -10.45 21.73 6.76
N LEU A 60 -10.52 22.08 5.47
CA LEU A 60 -10.17 23.40 4.97
C LEU A 60 -11.10 24.37 5.70
N ARG A 61 -10.65 24.88 6.85
CA ARG A 61 -11.31 25.98 7.53
C ARG A 61 -10.99 27.20 6.68
N VAL A 62 -11.89 27.49 5.74
CA VAL A 62 -11.93 28.80 5.11
C VAL A 62 -12.09 29.82 6.24
N VAL A 63 -11.08 30.66 6.41
CA VAL A 63 -11.14 31.87 7.22
C VAL A 63 -10.98 33.00 6.21
N GLY A 64 -12.04 33.80 6.09
CA GLY A 64 -12.16 34.90 5.15
C GLY A 64 -13.63 35.20 4.93
#